data_AF-A0A3A4RGY6-F1
#
_entry.id   AF-A0A3A4RGY6-F1
#
_cell.length_a   1.000
_cell.length_b   1.000
_cell.length_c   1.000
_cell.angle_alpha   90.00
_cell.angle_beta   90.00
_cell.angle_gamma   90.00
#
_symmetry.space_group_name_H-M   'P 1'
#
loop_
_entity.id
_entity.type
_entity.pdbx_description
1 polymer ?
#
loop_
_entity_poly.entity_id
_entity_poly.type
_entity_poly.pdbx_seq_one_letter_code
_entity_poly.pdbx_strand_id
1 'polypeptide(L)'
;MSWDNISRSLGSVIDERLSNPLVTTFAISWSIINWKFFVVLFSDNSATTTVALVRQICYPNWNEFWGWAVAAPIAATLAYTYLLPFVSNPFLRDWRTNQQKVNGIKDTLPIEAVLTLKESLEIRKQQTELENTNNTLRTDAQGLRTQLFAAQDKIVELENIKMSMENVKQESSNIRALLATSESELTKVRARCSELEAALDAAKSGQNNLRESISHANNGLTHVKEKAGEVFMQAGAREASGFKSLNERLQSTLSSIKNIPSATTIDLDKIVEEFRRQKERELDDMRKRVEEIVDSAKFRQDVDKKKYVPNQIPMVPSPPQRPRKG
;
A
#
# COMPACT_ATOMS: atom_id res chain seq x y z
N MET A 1 45.63 -64.01 -12.23
CA MET A 1 45.14 -64.91 -11.17
C MET A 1 45.46 -64.24 -9.84
N SER A 2 44.48 -63.68 -9.16
CA SER A 2 44.70 -62.99 -7.88
C SER A 2 45.00 -63.99 -6.78
N TRP A 3 45.90 -63.63 -5.86
CA TRP A 3 46.22 -64.41 -4.64
C TRP A 3 44.96 -64.80 -3.86
N ASP A 4 43.95 -63.94 -3.87
CA ASP A 4 42.66 -64.18 -3.21
C ASP A 4 41.92 -65.40 -3.76
N ASN A 5 41.97 -65.63 -5.08
CA ASN A 5 41.28 -66.76 -5.69
C ASN A 5 42.00 -68.09 -5.42
N ILE A 6 43.33 -68.06 -5.27
CA ILE A 6 44.14 -69.22 -4.87
C ILE A 6 43.93 -69.52 -3.38
N SER A 7 43.88 -68.50 -2.53
CA SER A 7 43.64 -68.69 -1.09
C SER A 7 42.25 -69.25 -0.79
N ARG A 8 41.21 -68.81 -1.51
CA ARG A 8 39.84 -69.31 -1.33
C ARG A 8 39.66 -70.74 -1.86
N SER A 9 40.27 -71.08 -3.00
CA SER A 9 40.20 -72.46 -3.53
C SER A 9 41.01 -73.45 -2.71
N LEU A 10 42.15 -73.03 -2.15
CA LEU A 10 42.90 -73.83 -1.18
C LEU A 10 42.13 -73.96 0.14
N GLY A 11 41.54 -72.86 0.63
CA GLY A 11 40.71 -72.84 1.83
C GLY A 11 39.53 -73.81 1.73
N SER A 12 38.78 -73.79 0.63
CA SER A 12 37.65 -74.70 0.45
C SER A 12 38.06 -76.17 0.41
N VAL A 13 39.20 -76.50 -0.19
CA VAL A 13 39.72 -77.89 -0.24
C VAL A 13 40.23 -78.33 1.14
N ILE A 14 40.84 -77.41 1.91
CA ILE A 14 41.28 -77.66 3.28
C ILE A 14 40.07 -77.86 4.18
N ASP A 15 39.05 -77.01 4.09
CA ASP A 15 37.83 -77.11 4.89
C ASP A 15 37.05 -78.39 4.57
N GLU A 16 36.93 -78.75 3.29
CA GLU A 16 36.32 -80.01 2.87
C GLU A 16 37.07 -81.22 3.44
N ARG A 17 38.41 -81.19 3.46
CA ARG A 17 39.22 -82.29 4.00
C ARG A 17 39.24 -82.30 5.54
N LEU A 18 39.24 -81.15 6.20
CA LEU A 18 39.17 -81.02 7.67
C LEU A 18 37.78 -81.36 8.22
N SER A 19 36.74 -81.29 7.38
CA SER A 19 35.41 -81.80 7.74
C SER A 19 35.41 -83.33 7.90
N ASN A 20 36.37 -84.05 7.30
CA ASN A 20 36.52 -85.48 7.50
C ASN A 20 37.21 -85.78 8.85
N PRO A 21 36.52 -86.41 9.81
CA PRO A 21 37.06 -86.69 11.13
C PRO A 21 38.38 -87.47 11.08
N LEU A 22 38.57 -88.36 10.09
CA LEU A 22 39.79 -89.15 9.94
C LEU A 22 40.99 -88.31 9.54
N VAL A 23 40.80 -87.34 8.64
CA VAL A 23 41.89 -86.48 8.18
C VAL A 23 42.31 -85.53 9.30
N THR A 24 41.34 -84.98 10.02
CA THR A 24 41.59 -84.06 11.15
C THR A 24 42.26 -84.79 12.32
N THR A 25 41.75 -85.96 12.69
CA THR A 25 42.37 -86.76 13.76
C THR A 25 43.76 -87.28 13.35
N PHE A 26 43.96 -87.62 12.07
CA PHE A 26 45.29 -87.93 11.54
C PHE A 26 46.25 -86.75 11.59
N ALA A 27 45.85 -85.57 11.15
CA ALA A 27 46.69 -84.38 11.18
C ALA A 27 47.11 -84.03 12.62
N ILE A 28 46.19 -84.11 13.58
CA ILE A 28 46.47 -83.88 15.00
C ILE A 28 47.41 -84.97 15.55
N SER A 29 47.11 -86.25 15.29
CA SER A 29 47.93 -87.39 15.71
C SER A 29 49.35 -87.32 15.16
N TRP A 30 49.48 -87.00 13.88
CA TRP A 30 50.76 -86.80 13.19
C TRP A 30 51.55 -85.67 13.83
N SER A 31 50.87 -84.56 14.16
CA SER A 31 51.49 -83.39 14.79
C SER A 31 52.04 -83.70 16.19
N ILE A 32 51.30 -84.48 16.98
CA ILE A 32 51.70 -84.87 18.34
C ILE A 32 52.87 -85.86 18.28
N ILE A 33 52.80 -86.88 17.44
CA ILE A 33 53.83 -87.92 17.36
C ILE A 33 55.11 -87.37 16.74
N ASN A 34 55.00 -86.54 15.71
CA ASN A 34 56.13 -85.93 15.01
C ASN A 34 56.48 -84.54 15.54
N TRP A 35 56.29 -84.29 16.85
CA TRP A 35 56.58 -82.99 17.46
C TRP A 35 58.03 -82.52 17.21
N LYS A 36 59.00 -83.44 17.16
CA LYS A 36 60.41 -83.13 16.85
C LYS A 36 60.57 -82.47 15.48
N PHE A 37 59.79 -82.90 14.49
CA PHE A 37 59.80 -82.29 13.16
C PHE A 37 59.38 -80.82 13.23
N PHE A 38 58.33 -80.50 13.97
CA PHE A 38 57.88 -79.11 14.13
C PHE A 38 58.88 -78.26 14.93
N VAL A 39 59.51 -78.82 15.96
CA VAL A 39 60.56 -78.11 16.71
C VAL A 39 61.75 -77.77 15.80
N VAL A 40 62.17 -78.69 14.94
CA VAL A 40 63.25 -78.42 13.97
C VAL A 40 62.78 -77.45 12.89
N LEU A 41 61.55 -77.59 12.38
CA LEU A 41 61.00 -76.72 11.34
C LEU A 41 60.86 -75.25 11.79
N PHE A 42 60.47 -75.03 13.04
CA PHE A 42 60.32 -73.70 13.64
C PHE A 42 61.57 -73.22 14.40
N SER A 43 62.69 -73.92 14.31
CA SER A 43 63.96 -73.45 14.86
C SER A 43 64.60 -72.40 13.95
N ASP A 44 65.34 -71.44 14.53
CA ASP A 44 66.05 -70.36 13.82
C ASP A 44 67.31 -70.86 13.06
N ASN A 45 67.23 -72.04 12.46
CA ASN A 45 68.29 -72.65 11.68
C ASN A 45 68.17 -72.28 10.19
N SER A 46 69.30 -72.21 9.49
CA SER A 46 69.29 -72.02 8.04
C SER A 46 68.60 -73.21 7.35
N ALA A 47 67.94 -72.98 6.21
CA ALA A 47 67.15 -74.03 5.53
C ALA A 47 67.96 -75.32 5.24
N THR A 48 69.25 -75.19 4.93
CA THR A 48 70.15 -76.34 4.71
C THR A 48 70.42 -77.11 6.00
N THR A 49 70.62 -76.40 7.11
CA THR A 49 70.76 -76.98 8.45
C THR A 49 69.47 -77.66 8.89
N THR A 50 68.30 -77.06 8.68
CA THR A 50 66.99 -77.65 9.01
C THR A 50 66.78 -78.97 8.27
N VAL A 51 67.06 -79.04 6.96
CA VAL A 51 66.95 -80.30 6.20
C VAL A 51 67.93 -81.37 6.70
N ALA A 52 69.16 -80.98 7.04
CA ALA A 52 70.15 -81.89 7.61
C ALA A 52 69.68 -82.43 8.98
N LEU A 53 69.16 -81.57 9.84
CA LEU A 53 68.64 -81.95 11.16
C LEU A 53 67.40 -82.83 11.05
N VAL A 54 66.48 -82.59 10.10
CA VAL A 54 65.34 -83.49 9.88
C VAL A 54 65.82 -84.89 9.47
N ARG A 55 66.80 -84.99 8.58
CA ARG A 55 67.36 -86.30 8.15
C ARG A 55 68.17 -86.98 9.24
N GLN A 56 68.83 -86.24 10.12
CA GLN A 56 69.73 -86.82 11.13
C GLN A 56 69.02 -87.11 12.46
N ILE A 57 68.07 -86.25 12.86
CA ILE A 57 67.45 -86.28 14.20
C ILE A 57 66.01 -86.77 14.14
N CYS A 58 65.23 -86.33 13.15
CA CYS A 58 63.81 -86.70 13.08
C CYS A 58 63.62 -88.09 12.49
N TYR A 59 64.30 -88.38 11.37
CA TYR A 59 64.14 -89.64 10.65
C TYR A 59 65.49 -90.16 10.11
N PRO A 60 66.39 -90.67 10.98
CA PRO A 60 67.72 -91.13 10.59
C PRO A 60 67.70 -92.34 9.64
N ASN A 61 66.66 -93.18 9.74
CA ASN A 61 66.52 -94.39 8.95
C ASN A 61 65.15 -94.44 8.25
N TRP A 62 65.07 -95.14 7.11
CA TRP A 62 63.82 -95.33 6.38
C TRP A 62 62.74 -96.02 7.24
N ASN A 63 63.17 -96.93 8.14
CA ASN A 63 62.29 -97.60 9.08
C ASN A 63 61.69 -96.64 10.11
N GLU A 64 62.46 -95.65 10.56
CA GLU A 64 61.97 -94.65 11.51
C GLU A 64 61.02 -93.66 10.83
N PHE A 65 61.27 -93.31 9.57
CA PHE A 65 60.34 -92.53 8.77
C PHE A 65 58.99 -93.27 8.60
N TRP A 66 58.99 -94.49 8.05
CA TRP A 66 57.73 -95.20 7.81
C TRP A 66 57.05 -95.64 9.12
N GLY A 67 57.81 -95.96 10.16
CA GLY A 67 57.28 -96.34 11.46
C GLY A 67 56.68 -95.16 12.22
N TRP A 68 57.51 -94.16 12.55
CA TRP A 68 57.10 -93.05 13.42
C TRP A 68 56.43 -91.91 12.67
N ALA A 69 56.87 -91.60 11.44
CA ALA A 69 56.26 -90.51 10.68
C ALA A 69 54.91 -90.91 10.06
N VAL A 70 54.72 -92.17 9.70
CA VAL A 70 53.53 -92.60 8.94
C VAL A 70 52.69 -93.62 9.72
N ALA A 71 53.24 -94.78 10.05
CA ALA A 71 52.46 -95.88 10.62
C ALA A 71 51.90 -95.55 12.01
N ALA A 72 52.69 -94.94 12.91
CA ALA A 72 52.26 -94.61 14.26
C ALA A 72 51.10 -93.59 14.28
N PRO A 73 51.15 -92.47 13.51
CA PRO A 73 50.01 -91.57 13.37
C PRO A 73 48.75 -92.22 12.80
N ILE A 74 48.87 -93.08 11.77
CA ILE A 74 47.74 -93.83 11.22
C ILE A 74 47.15 -94.75 12.29
N ALA A 75 48.00 -95.52 13.00
CA ALA A 75 47.57 -96.43 14.05
C ALA A 75 46.87 -95.70 15.20
N ALA A 76 47.43 -94.57 15.66
CA ALA A 76 46.82 -93.73 16.69
C ALA A 76 45.50 -93.10 16.23
N THR A 77 45.37 -92.75 14.94
CA THR A 77 44.11 -92.24 14.37
C THR A 77 43.03 -93.29 14.33
N LEU A 78 43.37 -94.50 13.88
CA LEU A 78 42.45 -95.63 13.86
C LEU A 78 42.08 -96.04 15.29
N ALA A 79 43.07 -96.14 16.18
CA ALA A 79 42.83 -96.41 17.59
C ALA A 79 41.88 -95.38 18.19
N TYR A 80 42.14 -94.08 18.02
CA TYR A 80 41.25 -93.04 18.51
C TYR A 80 39.84 -93.15 17.90
N THR A 81 39.74 -93.30 16.58
CA THR A 81 38.44 -93.32 15.89
C THR A 81 37.60 -94.55 16.21
N TYR A 82 38.23 -95.71 16.45
CA TYR A 82 37.52 -96.95 16.79
C TYR A 82 37.34 -97.16 18.30
N LEU A 83 38.27 -96.67 19.12
CA LEU A 83 38.17 -96.76 20.59
C LEU A 83 37.22 -95.70 21.15
N LEU A 84 37.14 -94.51 20.53
CA LEU A 84 36.27 -93.42 20.98
C LEU A 84 34.78 -93.83 21.01
N PRO A 85 34.18 -94.49 19.99
CA PRO A 85 32.82 -95.00 20.07
C PRO A 85 32.63 -96.00 21.22
N PHE A 86 33.60 -96.86 21.47
CA PHE A 86 33.51 -97.87 22.53
C PHE A 86 33.47 -97.25 23.93
N VAL A 87 34.28 -96.22 24.17
CA VAL A 87 34.31 -95.49 25.45
C VAL A 87 33.14 -94.49 25.56
N SER A 88 32.76 -93.84 24.47
CA SER A 88 31.73 -92.78 24.49
C SER A 88 30.30 -93.31 24.50
N ASN A 89 30.01 -94.45 23.88
CA ASN A 89 28.65 -95.01 23.84
C ASN A 89 27.98 -95.19 25.21
N PRO A 90 28.62 -95.77 26.25
CA PRO A 90 28.00 -95.86 27.57
C PRO A 90 27.76 -94.48 28.19
N PHE A 91 28.74 -93.57 28.09
CA PHE A 91 28.61 -92.21 28.62
C PHE A 91 27.51 -91.41 27.91
N LEU A 92 27.41 -91.51 26.58
CA LEU A 92 26.37 -90.86 25.79
C LEU A 92 25.00 -91.44 26.10
N ARG A 93 24.89 -92.75 26.37
CA ARG A 93 23.64 -93.38 26.79
C ARG A 93 23.20 -92.85 28.16
N ASP A 94 24.10 -92.79 29.13
CA ASP A 94 23.82 -92.27 30.47
C ASP A 94 23.49 -90.76 30.44
N TRP A 95 24.22 -90.00 29.61
CA TRP A 95 23.95 -88.58 29.43
C TRP A 95 22.59 -88.34 28.78
N ARG A 96 22.21 -89.09 27.73
CA ARG A 96 20.88 -88.96 27.09
C ARG A 96 19.74 -89.33 28.02
N THR A 97 19.89 -90.40 28.80
CA THR A 97 18.87 -90.80 29.78
C THR A 97 18.72 -89.76 30.89
N ASN A 98 19.82 -89.15 31.34
CA ASN A 98 19.76 -88.05 32.30
C ASN A 98 19.17 -86.76 31.69
N GLN A 99 19.46 -86.44 30.43
CA GLN A 99 18.82 -85.32 29.71
C GLN A 99 17.30 -85.51 29.59
N GLN A 100 16.83 -86.73 29.30
CA GLN A 100 15.40 -87.03 29.27
C GLN A 100 14.74 -86.87 30.65
N LYS A 101 15.41 -87.31 31.72
CA LYS A 101 14.93 -87.10 33.10
C LYS A 101 14.87 -85.61 33.45
N VAL A 102 15.90 -84.84 33.12
CA VAL A 102 15.92 -83.38 33.34
C VAL A 102 14.81 -82.68 32.56
N ASN A 103 14.53 -83.09 31.32
CA ASN A 103 13.43 -82.51 30.55
C ASN A 103 12.06 -82.91 31.09
N GLY A 104 11.85 -84.17 31.50
CA GLY A 104 10.60 -84.57 32.15
C GLY A 104 10.36 -83.88 33.51
N ILE A 105 11.43 -83.51 34.20
CA ILE A 105 11.37 -82.69 35.41
C ILE A 105 11.04 -81.22 35.08
N LYS A 106 11.49 -80.68 33.93
CA LYS A 106 11.10 -79.33 33.46
C LYS A 106 9.62 -79.22 33.12
N ASP A 107 8.98 -80.30 32.66
CA ASP A 107 7.54 -80.31 32.36
C ASP A 107 6.67 -80.37 33.63
N THR A 108 7.23 -80.79 34.77
CA THR A 108 6.52 -80.97 36.05
C THR A 108 6.87 -79.93 37.11
N LEU A 109 8.00 -79.23 36.95
CA LEU A 109 8.30 -78.04 37.71
C LEU A 109 7.69 -76.84 36.98
N PRO A 110 6.78 -76.07 37.61
CA PRO A 110 6.36 -74.78 37.07
C PRO A 110 7.55 -73.83 37.23
N ILE A 111 8.50 -73.94 36.31
CA ILE A 111 9.54 -72.94 36.08
C ILE A 111 8.79 -71.75 35.50
N GLU A 112 8.56 -70.72 36.33
CA GLU A 112 8.23 -69.34 35.94
C GLU A 112 7.08 -69.15 34.92
N ALA A 113 5.96 -68.57 35.38
CA ALA A 113 5.22 -67.54 34.64
C ALA A 113 5.00 -67.76 33.12
N VAL A 114 4.74 -68.99 32.68
CA VAL A 114 4.06 -69.20 31.39
C VAL A 114 2.63 -68.76 31.64
N LEU A 115 2.30 -67.54 31.19
CA LEU A 115 0.94 -66.99 31.25
C LEU A 115 -0.04 -68.11 30.93
N THR A 116 -0.89 -68.42 31.89
CA THR A 116 -1.95 -69.40 31.67
C THR A 116 -2.77 -68.93 30.46
N LEU A 117 -3.36 -69.86 29.69
CA LEU A 117 -4.16 -69.51 28.51
C LEU A 117 -5.16 -68.38 28.82
N LYS A 118 -5.75 -68.39 30.03
CA LYS A 118 -6.66 -67.35 30.52
C LYS A 118 -5.99 -65.98 30.63
N GLU A 119 -4.83 -65.88 31.25
CA GLU A 119 -4.11 -64.60 31.38
C GLU A 119 -3.63 -64.09 30.01
N SER A 120 -3.21 -64.98 29.11
CA SER A 120 -2.84 -64.60 27.74
C SER A 120 -4.02 -64.02 26.94
N LEU A 121 -5.22 -64.55 27.14
CA LEU A 121 -6.45 -64.06 26.51
C LEU A 121 -6.87 -62.71 27.12
N GLU A 122 -6.75 -62.55 28.43
CA GLU A 122 -7.06 -61.30 29.12
C GLU A 122 -6.13 -60.16 28.68
N ILE A 123 -4.81 -60.42 28.59
CA ILE A 123 -3.85 -59.43 28.09
C ILE A 123 -4.17 -59.03 26.64
N ARG A 124 -4.53 -59.98 25.77
CA ARG A 124 -4.94 -59.69 24.38
C ARG A 124 -6.21 -58.84 24.31
N LYS A 125 -7.15 -59.08 25.23
CA LYS A 125 -8.38 -58.29 25.33
C LYS A 125 -8.09 -56.86 25.79
N GLN A 126 -7.26 -56.69 26.82
CA GLN A 126 -6.83 -55.37 27.29
C GLN A 126 -6.05 -54.62 26.20
N GLN A 127 -5.21 -55.32 25.44
CA GLN A 127 -4.47 -54.72 24.33
C GLN A 127 -5.40 -54.23 23.22
N THR A 128 -6.42 -55.01 22.86
CA THR A 128 -7.41 -54.58 21.87
C THR A 128 -8.30 -53.43 22.36
N GLU A 129 -8.69 -53.42 23.65
CA GLU A 129 -9.38 -52.27 24.25
C GLU A 129 -8.50 -51.00 24.28
N LEU A 130 -7.22 -51.14 24.63
CA LEU A 130 -6.26 -50.04 24.61
C LEU A 130 -6.03 -49.53 23.18
N GLU A 131 -5.94 -50.40 22.19
CA GLU A 131 -5.82 -49.99 20.79
C GLU A 131 -7.06 -49.26 20.31
N ASN A 132 -8.26 -49.74 20.65
CA ASN A 132 -9.52 -49.09 20.29
C ASN A 132 -9.66 -47.71 20.95
N THR A 133 -9.33 -47.60 22.24
CA THR A 133 -9.33 -46.31 22.96
C THR A 133 -8.29 -45.35 22.40
N ASN A 134 -7.09 -45.83 22.06
CA ASN A 134 -6.06 -44.98 21.46
C ASN A 134 -6.44 -44.52 20.05
N ASN A 135 -7.09 -45.38 19.26
CA ASN A 135 -7.59 -45.02 17.93
C ASN A 135 -8.71 -43.96 18.01
N THR A 136 -9.66 -44.11 18.94
CA THR A 136 -10.73 -43.11 19.15
C THR A 136 -10.15 -41.78 19.64
N LEU A 137 -9.22 -41.80 20.59
CA LEU A 137 -8.53 -40.58 21.04
C LEU A 137 -7.75 -39.90 19.90
N ARG A 138 -7.14 -40.67 19.00
CA ARG A 138 -6.47 -40.12 17.80
C ARG A 138 -7.46 -39.47 16.84
N THR A 139 -8.60 -40.10 16.58
CA THR A 139 -9.62 -39.52 15.69
C THR A 139 -10.21 -38.25 16.30
N ASP A 140 -10.46 -38.23 17.60
CA ASP A 140 -10.97 -37.05 18.31
C ASP A 140 -9.94 -35.92 18.30
N ALA A 141 -8.66 -36.22 18.56
CA ALA A 141 -7.59 -35.25 18.47
C ALA A 141 -7.43 -34.67 17.05
N GLN A 142 -7.61 -35.49 16.01
CA GLN A 142 -7.64 -35.01 14.62
C GLN A 142 -8.87 -34.12 14.36
N GLY A 143 -10.06 -34.51 14.83
CA GLY A 143 -11.27 -33.71 14.71
C GLY A 143 -11.14 -32.35 15.39
N LEU A 144 -10.62 -32.32 16.62
CA LEU A 144 -10.34 -31.09 17.36
C LEU A 144 -9.31 -30.20 16.65
N ARG A 145 -8.25 -30.78 16.08
CA ARG A 145 -7.28 -30.02 15.27
C ARG A 145 -7.94 -29.36 14.07
N THR A 146 -8.79 -30.08 13.34
CA THR A 146 -9.52 -29.53 12.20
C THR A 146 -10.44 -28.39 12.62
N GLN A 147 -11.15 -28.54 13.74
CA GLN A 147 -11.98 -27.46 14.30
C GLN A 147 -11.14 -26.25 14.72
N LEU A 148 -9.95 -26.47 15.29
CA LEU A 148 -9.05 -25.39 15.69
C LEU A 148 -8.54 -24.61 14.48
N PHE A 149 -8.18 -25.28 13.39
CA PHE A 149 -7.84 -24.62 12.12
C PHE A 149 -9.01 -23.82 11.56
N ALA A 150 -10.21 -24.40 11.51
CA ALA A 150 -11.40 -23.69 11.05
C ALA A 150 -11.77 -22.48 11.93
N ALA A 151 -11.53 -22.56 13.24
CA ALA A 151 -11.71 -21.44 14.16
C ALA A 151 -10.64 -20.35 13.92
N GLN A 152 -9.40 -20.74 13.66
CA GLN A 152 -8.32 -19.80 13.35
C GLN A 152 -8.59 -19.03 12.04
N ASP A 153 -9.08 -19.71 11.01
CA ASP A 153 -9.45 -19.07 9.74
C ASP A 153 -10.55 -18.02 9.94
N LYS A 154 -11.56 -18.35 10.77
CA LYS A 154 -12.61 -17.39 11.14
C LYS A 154 -12.07 -16.19 11.92
N ILE A 155 -11.06 -16.37 12.77
CA ILE A 155 -10.42 -15.26 13.48
C ILE A 155 -9.75 -14.31 12.49
N VAL A 156 -9.01 -14.84 11.52
CA VAL A 156 -8.37 -14.04 10.47
C VAL A 156 -9.41 -13.27 9.64
N GLU A 157 -10.53 -13.92 9.30
CA GLU A 157 -11.64 -13.25 8.60
C GLU A 157 -12.24 -12.11 9.44
N LEU A 158 -12.48 -12.34 10.74
CA LEU A 158 -12.99 -11.31 11.65
C LEU A 158 -12.02 -10.14 11.80
N GLU A 159 -10.71 -10.39 11.83
CA GLU A 159 -9.69 -9.33 11.87
C GLU A 159 -9.71 -8.48 10.60
N ASN A 160 -9.84 -9.10 9.42
CA ASN A 160 -9.98 -8.40 8.15
C ASN A 160 -11.25 -7.54 8.11
N ILE A 161 -12.38 -8.07 8.58
CA ILE A 161 -13.64 -7.32 8.69
C ILE A 161 -13.49 -6.15 9.67
N LYS A 162 -12.79 -6.35 10.79
CA LYS A 162 -12.55 -5.28 11.77
C LYS A 162 -11.71 -4.15 11.18
N MET A 163 -10.66 -4.47 10.42
CA MET A 163 -9.85 -3.47 9.73
C MET A 163 -10.65 -2.67 8.70
N SER A 164 -11.49 -3.35 7.90
CA SER A 164 -12.33 -2.66 6.92
C SER A 164 -13.39 -1.77 7.59
N MET A 165 -13.95 -2.21 8.73
CA MET A 165 -14.88 -1.41 9.53
C MET A 165 -14.21 -0.14 10.08
N GLU A 166 -12.96 -0.21 10.55
CA GLU A 166 -12.24 0.97 11.03
C GLU A 166 -11.94 1.95 9.89
N ASN A 167 -11.60 1.44 8.69
CA ASN A 167 -11.43 2.28 7.51
C ASN A 167 -12.73 3.01 7.14
N VAL A 168 -13.86 2.30 7.11
CA VAL A 168 -15.19 2.88 6.83
C VAL A 168 -15.57 3.93 7.88
N LYS A 169 -15.25 3.67 9.16
CA LYS A 169 -15.50 4.62 10.24
C LYS A 169 -14.67 5.91 10.08
N GLN A 170 -13.40 5.78 9.69
CA GLN A 170 -12.55 6.92 9.39
C GLN A 170 -13.09 7.72 8.19
N GLU A 171 -13.52 7.03 7.15
CA GLU A 171 -14.13 7.66 5.97
C GLU A 171 -15.43 8.39 6.33
N SER A 172 -16.29 7.79 7.15
CA SER A 172 -17.51 8.43 7.69
C SER A 172 -17.20 9.68 8.52
N SER A 173 -16.10 9.67 9.28
CA SER A 173 -15.63 10.85 10.02
C SER A 173 -15.19 11.96 9.07
N ASN A 174 -14.41 11.63 8.04
CA ASN A 174 -13.95 12.58 7.04
C ASN A 174 -15.13 13.20 6.26
N ILE A 175 -16.11 12.37 5.85
CA ILE A 175 -17.31 12.83 5.16
C ILE A 175 -18.11 13.79 6.05
N ARG A 176 -18.26 13.48 7.35
CA ARG A 176 -18.94 14.38 8.30
C ARG A 176 -18.24 15.73 8.44
N ALA A 177 -16.91 15.75 8.49
CA ALA A 177 -16.14 17.00 8.53
C ALA A 177 -16.31 17.83 7.24
N LEU A 178 -16.30 17.18 6.08
CA LEU A 178 -16.55 17.83 4.79
C LEU A 178 -17.97 18.38 4.71
N LEU A 179 -18.96 17.63 5.21
CA LEU A 179 -20.36 18.06 5.24
C LEU A 179 -20.53 19.31 6.12
N ALA A 180 -19.97 19.31 7.33
CA ALA A 180 -20.00 20.49 8.21
C ALA A 180 -19.33 21.72 7.57
N THR A 181 -18.24 21.52 6.84
CA THR A 181 -17.57 22.60 6.10
C THR A 181 -18.46 23.14 5.00
N SER A 182 -19.09 22.27 4.21
CA SER A 182 -20.01 22.63 3.13
C SER A 182 -21.24 23.37 3.67
N GLU A 183 -21.81 22.93 4.79
CA GLU A 183 -22.92 23.61 5.47
C GLU A 183 -22.52 25.02 5.91
N SER A 184 -21.32 25.19 6.49
CA SER A 184 -20.80 26.51 6.83
C SER A 184 -20.68 27.42 5.60
N GLU A 185 -20.12 26.93 4.50
CA GLU A 185 -20.03 27.71 3.27
C GLU A 185 -21.41 28.07 2.68
N LEU A 186 -22.38 27.15 2.73
CA LEU A 186 -23.77 27.44 2.34
C LEU A 186 -24.40 28.53 3.20
N THR A 187 -24.14 28.56 4.51
CA THR A 187 -24.65 29.64 5.37
C THR A 187 -24.05 30.99 5.00
N LYS A 188 -22.75 31.05 4.68
CA LYS A 188 -22.09 32.29 4.22
C LYS A 188 -22.67 32.77 2.88
N VAL A 189 -22.88 31.85 1.94
CA VAL A 189 -23.49 32.18 0.64
C VAL A 189 -24.91 32.71 0.83
N ARG A 190 -25.71 32.06 1.67
CA ARG A 190 -27.08 32.54 1.99
C ARG A 190 -27.08 33.94 2.61
N ALA A 191 -26.17 34.21 3.54
CA ALA A 191 -26.03 35.53 4.14
C ALA A 191 -25.70 36.59 3.06
N ARG A 192 -24.74 36.29 2.17
CA ARG A 192 -24.37 37.19 1.08
C ARG A 192 -25.50 37.40 0.07
N CYS A 193 -26.31 36.39 -0.22
CA CYS A 193 -27.51 36.55 -1.05
C CYS A 193 -28.50 37.51 -0.40
N SER A 194 -28.76 37.37 0.90
CA SER A 194 -29.66 38.27 1.64
C SER A 194 -29.15 39.72 1.66
N GLU A 195 -27.84 39.93 1.84
CA GLU A 195 -27.22 41.27 1.76
C GLU A 195 -27.39 41.90 0.36
N LEU A 196 -27.20 41.10 -0.70
CA LEU A 196 -27.39 41.56 -2.08
C LEU A 196 -28.85 41.90 -2.38
N GLU A 197 -29.81 41.11 -1.88
CA GLU A 197 -31.24 41.42 -2.00
C GLU A 197 -31.59 42.74 -1.31
N ALA A 198 -31.10 42.96 -0.08
CA ALA A 198 -31.30 44.23 0.63
C ALA A 198 -30.67 45.42 -0.10
N ALA A 199 -29.46 45.24 -0.65
CA ALA A 199 -28.79 46.27 -1.46
C ALA A 199 -29.57 46.58 -2.75
N LEU A 200 -30.14 45.56 -3.40
CA LEU A 200 -30.96 45.72 -4.59
C LEU A 200 -32.23 46.54 -4.29
N ASP A 201 -32.90 46.25 -3.18
CA ASP A 201 -34.11 46.98 -2.79
C ASP A 201 -33.80 48.43 -2.40
N ALA A 202 -32.69 48.67 -1.70
CA ALA A 202 -32.19 50.03 -1.43
C ALA A 202 -31.88 50.79 -2.72
N ALA A 203 -31.24 50.14 -3.70
CA ALA A 203 -30.94 50.74 -5.00
C ALA A 203 -32.22 51.09 -5.79
N LYS A 204 -33.22 50.21 -5.79
CA LYS A 204 -34.54 50.48 -6.40
C LYS A 204 -35.24 51.66 -5.74
N SER A 205 -35.23 51.74 -4.42
CA SER A 205 -35.78 52.89 -3.69
C SER A 205 -35.05 54.18 -4.06
N GLY A 206 -33.71 54.16 -4.10
CA GLY A 206 -32.90 55.29 -4.56
C GLY A 206 -33.22 55.72 -6.00
N GLN A 207 -33.42 54.77 -6.91
CA GLN A 207 -33.85 55.04 -8.28
C GLN A 207 -35.22 55.74 -8.33
N ASN A 208 -36.18 55.32 -7.51
CA ASN A 208 -37.49 55.96 -7.43
C ASN A 208 -37.39 57.41 -6.91
N ASN A 209 -36.61 57.64 -5.85
CA ASN A 209 -36.38 58.99 -5.31
C ASN A 209 -35.73 59.92 -6.36
N LEU A 210 -34.76 59.41 -7.13
CA LEU A 210 -34.15 60.15 -8.24
C LEU A 210 -35.17 60.46 -9.33
N ARG A 211 -36.03 59.50 -9.68
CA ARG A 211 -37.10 59.70 -10.66
C ARG A 211 -38.08 60.80 -10.23
N GLU A 212 -38.48 60.82 -8.96
CA GLU A 212 -39.31 61.88 -8.39
C GLU A 212 -38.59 63.24 -8.43
N SER A 213 -37.31 63.28 -8.03
CA SER A 213 -36.50 64.50 -8.06
C SER A 213 -36.37 65.07 -9.49
N ILE A 214 -36.15 64.20 -10.49
CA ILE A 214 -36.14 64.60 -11.91
C ILE A 214 -37.50 65.16 -12.33
N SER A 215 -38.60 64.55 -11.89
CA SER A 215 -39.94 65.07 -12.18
C SER A 215 -40.15 66.46 -11.57
N HIS A 216 -39.75 66.69 -10.32
CA HIS A 216 -39.81 68.00 -9.69
C HIS A 216 -38.94 69.04 -10.41
N ALA A 217 -37.72 68.67 -10.79
CA ALA A 217 -36.81 69.53 -11.53
C ALA A 217 -37.38 69.91 -12.90
N ASN A 218 -37.99 68.97 -13.61
CA ASN A 218 -38.66 69.22 -14.89
C ASN A 218 -39.84 70.18 -14.73
N ASN A 219 -40.65 70.02 -13.68
CA ASN A 219 -41.76 70.94 -13.38
C ASN A 219 -41.23 72.35 -13.04
N GLY A 220 -40.12 72.44 -12.30
CA GLY A 220 -39.44 73.71 -12.06
C GLY A 220 -38.93 74.36 -13.34
N LEU A 221 -38.33 73.57 -14.24
CA LEU A 221 -37.86 74.04 -15.55
C LEU A 221 -39.01 74.53 -16.43
N THR A 222 -40.16 73.85 -16.44
CA THR A 222 -41.33 74.33 -17.17
C THR A 222 -41.82 75.65 -16.63
N HIS A 223 -41.85 75.84 -15.31
CA HIS A 223 -42.25 77.11 -14.69
C HIS A 223 -41.26 78.24 -15.02
N VAL A 224 -39.95 77.97 -15.00
CA VAL A 224 -38.94 78.95 -15.41
C VAL A 224 -39.10 79.31 -16.89
N LYS A 225 -39.37 78.34 -17.78
CA LYS A 225 -39.62 78.61 -19.21
C LYS A 225 -40.85 79.48 -19.42
N GLU A 226 -41.95 79.18 -18.72
CA GLU A 226 -43.17 79.97 -18.76
C GLU A 226 -42.91 81.40 -18.25
N LYS A 227 -42.23 81.54 -17.12
CA LYS A 227 -41.91 82.85 -16.54
C LYS A 227 -40.97 83.67 -17.43
N ALA A 228 -39.98 83.03 -18.05
CA ALA A 228 -39.12 83.67 -19.03
C ALA A 228 -39.92 84.14 -20.25
N GLY A 229 -40.89 83.34 -20.72
CA GLY A 229 -41.83 83.73 -21.77
C GLY A 229 -42.67 84.95 -21.38
N GLU A 230 -43.24 84.97 -20.17
CA GLU A 230 -43.97 86.14 -19.65
C GLU A 230 -43.09 87.39 -19.58
N VAL A 231 -41.87 87.27 -19.06
CA VAL A 231 -40.92 88.39 -18.95
C VAL A 231 -40.54 88.91 -20.34
N PHE A 232 -40.32 88.01 -21.30
CA PHE A 232 -40.02 88.38 -22.68
C PHE A 232 -41.20 89.12 -23.33
N MET A 233 -42.44 88.66 -23.10
CA MET A 233 -43.65 89.34 -23.56
C MET A 233 -43.84 90.71 -22.89
N GLN A 234 -43.57 90.82 -21.58
CA GLN A 234 -43.63 92.10 -20.86
C GLN A 234 -42.55 93.07 -21.31
N ALA A 235 -41.33 92.59 -21.57
CA ALA A 235 -40.24 93.40 -22.10
C ALA A 235 -40.57 93.91 -23.52
N GLY A 236 -41.05 93.02 -24.41
CA GLY A 236 -41.51 93.42 -25.74
C GLY A 236 -42.68 94.40 -25.70
N ALA A 237 -43.65 94.22 -24.79
CA ALA A 237 -44.76 95.15 -24.60
C ALA A 237 -44.28 96.52 -24.06
N ARG A 238 -43.31 96.54 -23.14
CA ARG A 238 -42.69 97.77 -22.63
C ARG A 238 -41.93 98.51 -23.73
N GLU A 239 -41.13 97.82 -24.53
CA GLU A 239 -40.44 98.43 -25.68
C GLU A 239 -41.44 98.99 -26.70
N ALA A 240 -42.49 98.25 -27.04
CA ALA A 240 -43.55 98.72 -27.94
C ALA A 240 -44.27 99.97 -27.38
N SER A 241 -44.56 99.98 -26.08
CA SER A 241 -45.17 101.15 -25.42
C SER A 241 -44.20 102.35 -25.35
N GLY A 242 -42.91 102.09 -25.14
CA GLY A 242 -41.85 103.08 -25.17
C GLY A 242 -41.74 103.73 -26.55
N PHE A 243 -41.70 102.93 -27.61
CA PHE A 243 -41.73 103.40 -29.00
C PHE A 243 -42.99 104.20 -29.32
N LYS A 244 -44.16 103.77 -28.83
CA LYS A 244 -45.41 104.52 -29.00
C LYS A 244 -45.35 105.89 -28.32
N SER A 245 -44.89 105.95 -27.08
CA SER A 245 -44.71 107.23 -26.35
C SER A 245 -43.69 108.15 -27.03
N LEU A 246 -42.63 107.57 -27.60
CA LEU A 246 -41.59 108.30 -28.29
C LEU A 246 -42.09 108.83 -29.64
N ASN A 247 -42.92 108.05 -30.34
CA ASN A 247 -43.62 108.47 -31.55
C ASN A 247 -44.65 109.59 -31.26
N GLU A 248 -45.40 109.50 -30.17
CA GLU A 248 -46.32 110.55 -29.72
C GLU A 248 -45.57 111.84 -29.35
N ARG A 249 -44.41 111.73 -28.67
CA ARG A 249 -43.50 112.88 -28.43
C ARG A 249 -42.93 113.44 -29.72
N LEU A 250 -42.54 112.59 -30.68
CA LEU A 250 -42.06 113.01 -32.00
C LEU A 250 -43.12 113.80 -32.75
N GLN A 251 -44.37 113.32 -32.76
CA GLN A 251 -45.51 114.01 -33.36
C GLN A 251 -45.82 115.35 -32.66
N SER A 252 -45.69 115.40 -31.33
CA SER A 252 -45.78 116.65 -30.54
C SER A 252 -44.65 117.63 -30.88
N THR A 253 -43.42 117.16 -31.08
CA THR A 253 -42.31 118.02 -31.51
C THR A 253 -42.42 118.47 -32.96
N LEU A 254 -42.88 117.60 -33.86
CA LEU A 254 -43.13 117.94 -35.27
C LEU A 254 -44.26 118.97 -35.43
N SER A 255 -45.32 118.85 -34.63
CA SER A 255 -46.38 119.86 -34.58
C SER A 255 -45.89 121.19 -33.98
N SER A 256 -44.94 121.16 -33.05
CA SER A 256 -44.28 122.37 -32.52
C SER A 256 -43.31 123.02 -33.53
N ILE A 257 -42.65 122.24 -34.38
CA ILE A 257 -41.73 122.73 -35.43
C ILE A 257 -42.48 123.36 -36.62
N LYS A 258 -43.73 122.97 -36.87
CA LYS A 258 -44.53 123.48 -38.01
C LYS A 258 -44.95 124.96 -37.88
N ASN A 259 -44.69 125.61 -36.74
CA ASN A 259 -45.14 126.97 -36.42
C ASN A 259 -44.02 128.02 -36.23
N ILE A 260 -42.82 127.83 -36.81
CA ILE A 260 -41.73 128.81 -36.70
C ILE A 260 -41.45 129.46 -38.08
N PRO A 261 -41.58 130.80 -38.23
CA PRO A 261 -41.21 131.52 -39.45
C PRO A 261 -39.69 131.59 -39.64
N SER A 262 -39.30 131.51 -40.92
CA SER A 262 -37.94 131.53 -41.47
C SER A 262 -37.03 132.67 -40.97
N ALA A 263 -35.91 132.31 -40.32
CA ALA A 263 -34.57 132.89 -40.53
C ALA A 263 -33.58 132.41 -39.44
N THR A 264 -32.85 131.33 -39.68
CA THR A 264 -31.37 131.23 -39.51
C THR A 264 -30.93 129.80 -39.83
N THR A 265 -29.96 129.69 -40.72
CA THR A 265 -29.28 128.47 -41.17
C THR A 265 -28.55 127.84 -39.98
N ILE A 266 -29.20 126.86 -39.35
CA ILE A 266 -28.56 125.92 -38.43
C ILE A 266 -28.21 124.68 -39.26
N ASP A 267 -26.92 124.35 -39.26
CA ASP A 267 -26.29 123.26 -40.00
C ASP A 267 -26.84 121.89 -39.54
N LEU A 268 -27.95 121.48 -40.16
CA LEU A 268 -28.70 120.25 -39.88
C LEU A 268 -27.83 119.00 -40.02
N ASP A 269 -26.79 119.02 -40.85
CA ASP A 269 -25.90 117.87 -41.07
C ASP A 269 -25.09 117.53 -39.81
N LYS A 270 -24.75 118.53 -38.98
CA LYS A 270 -23.99 118.30 -37.74
C LYS A 270 -24.82 117.66 -36.63
N ILE A 271 -26.10 118.04 -36.54
CA ILE A 271 -27.05 117.49 -35.56
C ILE A 271 -27.48 116.08 -35.98
N VAL A 272 -27.69 115.85 -37.28
CA VAL A 272 -28.02 114.51 -37.81
C VAL A 272 -26.85 113.54 -37.59
N GLU A 273 -25.59 113.98 -37.76
CA GLU A 273 -24.45 113.11 -37.46
C GLU A 273 -24.19 112.88 -35.97
N GLU A 274 -24.43 113.85 -35.09
CA GLU A 274 -24.37 113.59 -33.64
C GLU A 274 -25.43 112.58 -33.21
N PHE A 275 -26.64 112.67 -33.78
CA PHE A 275 -27.72 111.72 -33.49
C PHE A 275 -27.42 110.32 -34.05
N ARG A 276 -26.83 110.23 -35.25
CA ARG A 276 -26.37 108.96 -35.82
C ARG A 276 -25.26 108.33 -34.97
N ARG A 277 -24.26 109.10 -34.56
CA ARG A 277 -23.19 108.64 -33.65
C ARG A 277 -23.68 108.26 -32.26
N GLN A 278 -24.73 108.90 -31.76
CA GLN A 278 -25.34 108.51 -30.49
C GLN A 278 -26.05 107.16 -30.64
N LYS A 279 -26.79 106.96 -31.73
CA LYS A 279 -27.49 105.70 -31.99
C LYS A 279 -26.53 104.55 -32.26
N GLU A 280 -25.42 104.77 -32.97
CA GLU A 280 -24.40 103.75 -33.15
C GLU A 280 -23.74 103.35 -31.82
N ARG A 281 -23.48 104.30 -30.92
CA ARG A 281 -22.96 103.99 -29.58
C ARG A 281 -23.92 103.15 -28.73
N GLU A 282 -25.22 103.44 -28.79
CA GLU A 282 -26.23 102.61 -28.11
C GLU A 282 -26.33 101.19 -28.71
N LEU A 283 -26.21 101.08 -30.03
CA LEU A 283 -26.25 99.80 -30.74
C LEU A 283 -25.01 98.94 -30.44
N ASP A 284 -23.84 99.56 -30.30
CA ASP A 284 -22.60 98.89 -29.97
C ASP A 284 -22.57 98.42 -28.51
N ASP A 285 -23.08 99.23 -27.58
CA ASP A 285 -23.22 98.85 -26.16
C ASP A 285 -24.22 97.68 -25.99
N MET A 286 -25.30 97.69 -26.78
CA MET A 286 -26.23 96.55 -26.85
C MET A 286 -25.58 95.28 -27.40
N ARG A 287 -24.77 95.37 -28.47
CA ARG A 287 -24.04 94.20 -29.00
C ARG A 287 -23.08 93.61 -27.98
N LYS A 288 -22.36 94.47 -27.25
CA LYS A 288 -21.40 94.07 -26.23
C LYS A 288 -22.07 93.30 -25.08
N ARG A 289 -23.24 93.76 -24.64
CA ARG A 289 -24.05 93.04 -23.63
C ARG A 289 -24.54 91.68 -24.11
N VAL A 290 -24.89 91.55 -25.40
CA VAL A 290 -25.31 90.26 -25.98
C VAL A 290 -24.12 89.29 -26.03
N GLU A 291 -22.92 89.75 -26.40
CA GLU A 291 -21.71 88.93 -26.37
C GLU A 291 -21.35 88.44 -24.97
N GLU A 292 -21.41 89.30 -23.94
CA GLU A 292 -21.17 88.90 -22.55
C GLU A 292 -22.15 87.80 -22.07
N ILE A 293 -23.42 87.88 -22.48
CA ILE A 293 -24.42 86.85 -22.17
C ILE A 293 -24.08 85.53 -22.87
N VAL A 294 -23.69 85.58 -24.14
CA VAL A 294 -23.31 84.37 -24.92
C VAL A 294 -22.05 83.71 -24.34
N ASP A 295 -21.04 84.48 -23.94
CA ASP A 295 -19.81 83.94 -23.36
C ASP A 295 -20.05 83.36 -21.96
N SER A 296 -20.92 83.97 -21.17
CA SER A 296 -21.34 83.40 -19.87
C SER A 296 -22.09 82.07 -20.01
N ALA A 297 -22.81 81.86 -21.12
CA ALA A 297 -23.50 80.61 -21.41
C ALA A 297 -22.52 79.51 -21.87
N LYS A 298 -21.52 79.85 -22.69
CA LYS A 298 -20.46 78.90 -23.12
C LYS A 298 -19.59 78.46 -21.94
N PHE A 299 -19.26 79.35 -21.02
CA PHE A 299 -18.47 79.02 -19.82
C PHE A 299 -19.17 77.96 -18.96
N ARG A 300 -20.49 78.00 -18.81
CA ARG A 300 -21.25 76.98 -18.07
C ARG A 300 -21.22 75.61 -18.77
N GLN A 301 -21.21 75.57 -20.10
CA GLN A 301 -21.18 74.32 -20.87
C GLN A 301 -19.83 73.59 -20.76
N ASP A 302 -18.72 74.32 -20.61
CA ASP A 302 -17.38 73.73 -20.46
C ASP A 302 -17.08 73.26 -19.02
N VAL A 303 -17.74 73.85 -18.01
CA VAL A 303 -17.64 73.39 -16.61
C VAL A 303 -18.30 72.02 -16.42
N ASP A 304 -19.41 71.74 -17.11
CA ASP A 304 -20.08 70.44 -17.01
C ASP A 304 -19.33 69.30 -17.72
N LYS A 305 -18.57 69.59 -18.78
CA LYS A 305 -17.75 68.58 -19.48
C LYS A 305 -16.52 68.12 -18.68
N LYS A 306 -16.01 68.93 -17.74
CA LYS A 306 -14.82 68.59 -16.93
C LYS A 306 -15.11 67.74 -15.69
N LYS A 307 -16.38 67.46 -15.36
CA LYS A 307 -16.76 66.68 -14.15
C LYS A 307 -16.98 65.18 -14.38
N TYR A 308 -16.79 64.66 -15.59
CA TYR A 308 -16.91 63.22 -15.88
C TYR A 308 -15.54 62.56 -16.01
N VAL A 309 -14.98 62.11 -14.88
CA VAL A 309 -13.90 61.12 -14.84
C VAL A 309 -14.56 59.76 -14.56
N PRO A 310 -14.47 58.76 -15.45
CA PRO A 310 -14.99 57.43 -15.15
C PRO A 310 -14.11 56.79 -14.07
N ASN A 311 -14.71 56.46 -12.92
CA ASN A 311 -14.05 55.63 -11.92
C ASN A 311 -13.71 54.27 -12.55
N GLN A 312 -12.42 54.00 -12.71
CA GLN A 312 -11.93 52.69 -13.09
C GLN A 312 -12.14 51.71 -11.92
N ILE A 313 -12.87 50.63 -12.19
CA ILE A 313 -13.06 49.51 -11.25
C ILE A 313 -11.74 48.72 -11.19
N PRO A 314 -11.19 48.42 -9.99
CA PRO A 314 -9.98 47.63 -9.89
C PRO A 314 -10.24 46.17 -10.31
N MET A 315 -9.39 45.66 -11.21
CA MET A 315 -9.35 44.25 -11.61
C MET A 315 -8.99 43.36 -10.41
N VAL A 316 -9.84 42.37 -10.14
CA VAL A 316 -9.58 41.28 -9.21
C VAL A 316 -8.60 40.29 -9.86
N PRO A 317 -7.52 39.85 -9.19
CA PRO A 317 -6.61 38.86 -9.76
C PRO A 317 -7.22 37.46 -9.74
N SER A 318 -7.15 36.77 -10.88
CA SER A 318 -7.57 35.38 -11.05
C SER A 318 -6.76 34.41 -10.17
N PRO A 319 -7.38 33.35 -9.61
CA PRO A 319 -6.68 32.39 -8.76
C PRO A 319 -5.79 31.42 -9.58
N PRO A 320 -4.73 30.86 -8.98
CA PRO A 320 -3.79 29.99 -9.66
C PRO A 320 -4.42 28.62 -9.96
N GLN A 321 -4.27 28.17 -11.21
CA GLN A 321 -4.65 26.83 -11.64
C GLN A 321 -3.71 25.79 -11.01
N ARG A 322 -4.28 24.82 -10.29
CA ARG A 322 -3.55 23.64 -9.81
C ARG A 322 -3.21 22.70 -11.00
N PRO A 323 -2.05 22.04 -10.98
CA PRO A 323 -1.72 21.03 -11.97
C PRO A 323 -2.58 19.77 -11.74
N ARG A 324 -3.21 19.28 -12.82
CA ARG A 324 -3.77 17.93 -12.88
C ARG A 324 -2.61 16.91 -12.79
N LYS A 325 -2.62 16.10 -11.73
CA LYS A 325 -1.99 14.77 -11.71
C LYS A 325 -3.11 13.74 -11.86
N GLY A 326 -2.91 12.78 -12.75
CA GLY A 326 -3.87 11.75 -13.15
C GLY A 326 -3.98 11.72 -14.66
#